data_AF-T0F3S1-F1
#
_entry.id   AF-T0F3S1-F1
#
_cell.length_a   1.000
_cell.length_b   1.000
_cell.length_c   1.000
_cell.angle_alpha   90.00
_cell.angle_beta   90.00
_cell.angle_gamma   90.00
#
_symmetry.space_group_name_H-M   'P 1'
#
loop_
_entity.id
_entity.type
_entity.pdbx_description
1 polymer ?
#
loop_
_entity_poly.entity_id
_entity_poly.type
_entity_poly.pdbx_seq_one_letter_code
_entity_poly.pdbx_strand_id
1 'polypeptide(L)'
;MRSWNYKHANKNFKPKVWTNSVLLENGLLEILEAIKNLENRSRSAVLERLIIFFIETQKGHDNEQSWKKSKRAYKRTLTNQTKKNKLKRKQFKRVAEAQKKKQLQASANRSFSYFERS
;
A
#
# COMPACT_ATOMS: atom_id res chain seq x y z
N MET A 1 1.13 31.96 22.67
CA MET A 1 0.93 30.61 22.11
C MET A 1 1.23 30.66 20.62
N ARG A 2 2.20 29.88 20.11
CA ARG A 2 2.47 29.81 18.66
C ARG A 2 1.48 28.84 18.01
N SER A 3 0.73 29.30 17.01
CA SER A 3 -0.10 28.44 16.17
C SER A 3 0.78 27.56 15.30
N TRP A 4 0.71 26.25 15.49
CA TRP A 4 1.32 25.27 14.60
C TRP A 4 0.51 25.20 13.31
N ASN A 5 0.76 26.14 12.39
CA ASN A 5 0.16 26.13 11.06
C ASN A 5 0.81 25.03 10.22
N TYR A 6 0.26 23.82 10.31
CA TYR A 6 0.66 22.68 9.50
C TYR A 6 0.40 22.96 8.01
N LYS A 7 1.45 23.24 7.23
CA LYS A 7 1.36 23.41 5.77
C LYS A 7 1.40 22.04 5.09
N HIS A 8 0.25 21.56 4.61
CA HIS A 8 0.21 20.41 3.71
C HIS A 8 0.90 20.73 2.38
N ALA A 9 1.91 19.95 2.01
CA ALA A 9 2.55 20.03 0.70
C ALA A 9 1.60 19.46 -0.38
N ASN A 10 0.80 20.33 -0.97
CA ASN A 10 -0.19 19.95 -1.98
C ASN A 10 0.48 19.75 -3.36
N LYS A 11 1.23 18.66 -3.53
CA LYS A 11 1.69 18.20 -4.85
C LYS A 11 0.74 17.10 -5.35
N ASN A 12 -0.17 17.47 -6.25
CA ASN A 12 -0.98 16.57 -7.07
C ASN A 12 -1.94 15.63 -6.31
N PHE A 13 -2.83 16.18 -5.48
CA PHE A 13 -3.91 15.42 -4.86
C PHE A 13 -5.02 15.12 -5.90
N LYS A 14 -4.88 14.05 -6.68
CA LYS A 14 -6.08 13.37 -7.22
C LYS A 14 -6.82 12.78 -6.01
N PRO A 15 -8.14 12.98 -5.84
CA PRO A 15 -8.86 12.45 -4.68
C PRO A 15 -8.86 10.92 -4.76
N LYS A 16 -7.85 10.31 -4.16
CA LYS A 16 -7.59 8.88 -4.20
C LYS A 16 -8.21 8.31 -2.95
N VAL A 17 -9.46 7.88 -3.07
CA VAL A 17 -10.28 7.31 -1.99
C VAL A 17 -10.69 8.38 -0.97
N TRP A 18 -11.94 8.37 -0.51
CA TRP A 18 -12.38 9.20 0.61
C TRP A 18 -11.63 8.75 1.88
N THR A 19 -10.46 9.30 2.11
CA THR A 19 -9.74 9.14 3.37
C THR A 19 -10.35 10.12 4.37
N ASN A 20 -11.46 9.73 4.99
CA ASN A 20 -12.00 10.49 6.11
C ASN A 20 -11.01 10.37 7.27
N SER A 21 -10.37 11.48 7.65
CA SER A 21 -9.56 11.54 8.87
C SER A 21 -10.49 11.52 10.08
N VAL A 22 -10.23 10.61 11.02
CA VAL A 22 -10.94 10.53 12.30
C VAL A 22 -10.07 11.19 13.36
N LEU A 23 -10.62 12.20 14.05
CA LEU A 23 -9.99 12.79 15.22
C LEU A 23 -10.30 11.91 16.44
N LEU A 24 -9.26 11.54 17.16
CA LEU A 24 -9.34 10.71 18.36
C LEU A 24 -8.65 11.45 19.51
N GLU A 25 -9.09 11.17 20.73
CA GLU A 25 -8.44 11.66 21.93
C GLU A 25 -7.00 11.11 22.06
N ASN A 26 -6.13 11.90 22.68
CA ASN A 26 -4.71 11.55 22.83
C ASN A 26 -4.50 10.19 23.51
N GLY A 27 -5.29 9.84 24.52
CA GLY A 27 -5.18 8.54 25.20
C GLY A 27 -5.45 7.35 24.26
N LEU A 28 -6.45 7.46 23.38
CA LEU A 28 -6.70 6.43 22.36
C LEU A 28 -5.58 6.36 21.34
N LEU A 29 -4.98 7.49 20.98
CA LEU A 29 -3.83 7.52 20.06
C LEU A 29 -2.61 6.81 20.66
N GLU A 30 -2.34 6.99 21.95
CA GLU A 30 -1.26 6.30 22.67
C GLU A 30 -1.47 4.79 22.71
N ILE A 31 -2.69 4.34 23.00
CA ILE A 31 -3.05 2.91 22.98
C ILE A 31 -2.85 2.33 21.59
N LEU A 32 -3.32 3.02 20.54
CA LEU A 32 -3.15 2.56 19.16
C LEU A 32 -1.67 2.52 18.76
N GLU A 33 -0.84 3.44 19.25
CA GLU A 33 0.60 3.46 19.01
C GLU A 33 1.30 2.29 19.73
N ALA A 34 0.89 1.97 20.97
CA ALA A 34 1.39 0.79 21.69
C ALA A 34 1.04 -0.51 20.95
N ILE A 35 -0.21 -0.67 20.51
CA ILE A 35 -0.65 -1.86 19.74
C ILE A 35 0.08 -1.94 18.40
N LYS A 36 0.25 -0.80 17.71
CA LYS A 36 1.03 -0.69 16.47
C LYS A 36 2.44 -1.23 16.65
N ASN A 37 3.10 -0.89 17.76
CA ASN A 37 4.46 -1.36 18.06
C ASN A 37 4.50 -2.85 18.40
N LEU A 38 3.55 -3.35 19.19
CA LEU A 38 3.46 -4.77 19.55
C LEU A 38 3.19 -5.67 18.32
N GLU A 39 2.33 -5.23 17.41
CA GLU A 39 1.96 -6.02 16.24
C GLU A 39 2.80 -5.72 15.00
N ASN A 40 3.66 -4.70 15.07
CA ASN A 40 4.44 -4.14 13.97
C ASN A 40 3.57 -3.78 12.74
N ARG A 41 2.44 -3.10 12.97
CA ARG A 41 1.45 -2.73 11.94
C ARG A 41 1.00 -1.29 12.06
N SER A 42 0.62 -0.65 10.95
CA SER A 42 0.11 0.72 10.94
C SER A 42 -1.17 0.90 11.78
N ARG A 43 -1.32 2.06 12.42
CA ARG A 43 -2.51 2.44 13.21
C ARG A 43 -3.84 2.25 12.45
N SER A 44 -3.88 2.63 11.17
CA SER A 44 -5.09 2.46 10.33
C SER A 44 -5.52 1.00 10.19
N ALA A 45 -4.55 0.08 10.05
CA ALA A 45 -4.83 -1.36 9.98
C ALA A 45 -5.38 -1.91 11.30
N VAL A 46 -4.90 -1.40 12.43
CA VAL A 46 -5.42 -1.75 13.76
C VAL A 46 -6.85 -1.26 13.90
N LEU A 47 -7.12 -0.01 13.51
CA LEU A 47 -8.47 0.59 13.52
C LEU A 47 -9.46 -0.17 12.61
N GLU A 48 -9.09 -0.47 11.37
CA GLU A 48 -9.93 -1.26 10.46
C GLU A 48 -10.30 -2.62 11.07
N ARG A 49 -9.34 -3.29 11.70
CA ARG A 49 -9.58 -4.59 12.36
C ARG A 49 -10.50 -4.45 13.56
N LEU A 50 -10.35 -3.40 14.37
CA LEU A 50 -11.25 -3.09 15.49
C LEU A 50 -12.67 -2.82 15.01
N ILE A 51 -12.83 -2.05 13.93
CA ILE A 51 -14.15 -1.77 13.33
C ILE A 51 -14.80 -3.06 12.83
N ILE A 52 -14.06 -3.91 12.12
CA ILE A 52 -14.59 -5.22 11.66
C ILE A 52 -14.98 -6.09 12.86
N PHE A 53 -14.15 -6.12 13.90
CA PHE A 53 -14.46 -6.86 15.13
C PHE A 53 -15.77 -6.38 15.76
N PHE A 54 -15.92 -5.06 15.95
CA PHE A 54 -17.12 -4.45 16.52
C PHE A 54 -18.37 -4.71 15.69
N ILE A 55 -18.28 -4.64 14.36
CA ILE A 55 -19.41 -4.95 13.48
C ILE A 55 -19.81 -6.42 13.60
N GLU A 56 -18.84 -7.34 13.72
CA GLU A 56 -19.14 -8.78 13.88
C GLU A 56 -19.76 -9.08 15.25
N THR A 57 -19.34 -8.40 16.33
CA THR A 57 -19.98 -8.56 17.64
C THR A 57 -21.40 -8.00 17.65
N GLN A 58 -21.65 -6.88 16.95
CA GLN A 58 -23.02 -6.35 16.79
C GLN A 58 -23.97 -7.29 16.04
N LYS A 59 -23.45 -8.20 15.21
CA LYS A 59 -24.25 -9.23 14.53
C LYS A 59 -24.64 -10.39 15.46
N GLY A 60 -24.27 -10.35 16.74
CA GLY A 60 -24.54 -11.40 17.72
C GLY A 60 -23.58 -12.58 17.65
N HIS A 61 -22.42 -12.43 17.01
CA HIS A 61 -21.38 -13.46 17.02
C HIS A 61 -20.58 -13.42 18.33
N ASP A 62 -20.21 -14.60 18.81
CA ASP A 62 -19.31 -14.73 19.96
C ASP A 62 -17.98 -13.99 19.73
N ASN A 63 -17.39 -13.49 20.83
CA ASN A 63 -16.19 -12.67 20.82
C ASN A 63 -15.01 -13.40 20.15
N GLU A 64 -14.84 -14.69 20.39
CA GLU A 64 -13.74 -15.44 19.79
C GLU A 64 -13.94 -15.61 18.27
N GLN A 65 -15.18 -15.84 17.84
CA GLN A 65 -15.53 -15.95 16.43
C GLN A 65 -15.33 -14.62 15.70
N SER A 66 -15.80 -13.52 16.30
CA SER A 66 -15.62 -12.15 15.80
C SER A 66 -14.13 -11.79 15.67
N TRP A 67 -13.31 -12.19 16.63
CA TRP A 67 -11.86 -12.00 16.60
C TRP A 67 -11.18 -12.79 15.48
N LYS A 68 -11.57 -14.06 15.29
CA LYS A 68 -11.06 -14.90 14.19
C LYS A 68 -11.42 -14.29 12.83
N LYS A 69 -12.64 -13.78 12.67
CA LYS A 69 -13.11 -13.15 11.43
C LYS A 69 -12.37 -11.85 11.12
N SER A 70 -12.17 -10.97 12.10
CA SER A 70 -11.44 -9.71 11.91
C SER A 70 -9.99 -9.97 11.48
N LYS A 71 -9.30 -10.93 12.11
CA LYS A 71 -7.96 -11.38 11.69
C LYS A 71 -7.94 -11.98 10.29
N ARG A 72 -8.96 -12.74 9.90
CA ARG A 72 -9.05 -13.37 8.57
C ARG A 72 -9.24 -12.34 7.46
N ALA A 73 -10.16 -11.39 7.65
CA ALA A 73 -10.39 -10.31 6.70
C ALA A 73 -9.10 -9.51 6.47
N TYR A 74 -8.37 -9.22 7.55
CA TYR A 74 -7.07 -8.57 7.52
C TYR A 74 -5.98 -9.38 6.78
N LYS A 75 -5.87 -10.69 7.02
CA LYS A 75 -4.90 -11.55 6.28
C LYS A 75 -5.22 -11.64 4.78
N ARG A 76 -6.51 -11.60 4.41
CA ARG A 76 -6.94 -11.62 3.01
C ARG A 76 -6.51 -10.37 2.25
N THR A 77 -6.63 -9.19 2.85
CA THR A 77 -6.17 -7.94 2.19
C THR A 77 -4.66 -7.98 1.96
N LEU A 78 -3.87 -8.42 2.94
CA LEU A 78 -2.41 -8.55 2.81
C LEU A 78 -1.99 -9.54 1.70
N THR A 79 -2.62 -10.72 1.65
CA THR A 79 -2.31 -11.74 0.63
C THR A 79 -2.71 -11.27 -0.77
N ASN A 80 -3.86 -10.60 -0.92
CA ASN A 80 -4.30 -10.03 -2.19
C ASN A 80 -3.36 -8.91 -2.67
N GLN A 81 -2.92 -8.03 -1.78
CA GLN A 81 -1.95 -7.00 -2.11
C GLN A 81 -0.61 -7.59 -2.54
N THR A 82 -0.15 -8.64 -1.86
CA THR A 82 1.09 -9.36 -2.21
C THR A 82 1.00 -10.00 -3.59
N LYS A 83 -0.13 -10.67 -3.90
CA LYS A 83 -0.39 -11.23 -5.24
C LYS A 83 -0.39 -10.15 -6.31
N LYS A 84 -1.07 -9.02 -6.08
CA LYS A 84 -1.11 -7.87 -7.00
C LYS A 84 0.29 -7.31 -7.25
N ASN A 85 1.11 -7.16 -6.21
CA ASN A 85 2.48 -6.68 -6.34
C ASN A 85 3.37 -7.66 -7.13
N LYS A 86 3.23 -8.97 -6.92
CA LYS A 86 3.94 -10.00 -7.68
C LYS A 86 3.59 -9.93 -9.17
N LEU A 87 2.32 -9.74 -9.51
CA LEU A 87 1.86 -9.58 -10.90
C LEU A 87 2.44 -8.32 -11.54
N LYS A 88 2.41 -7.17 -10.85
CA LYS A 88 3.03 -5.93 -11.34
C LYS A 88 4.53 -6.07 -11.60
N ARG A 89 5.27 -6.72 -10.68
CA ARG A 89 6.70 -7.00 -10.86
C ARG A 89 6.97 -7.82 -12.12
N LYS A 90 6.16 -8.85 -12.38
CA LYS A 90 6.27 -9.65 -13.63
C LYS A 90 6.00 -8.79 -14.86
N GLN A 91 4.99 -7.93 -14.82
CA GLN A 91 4.68 -7.01 -15.92
C GLN A 91 5.84 -6.05 -16.20
N PHE A 92 6.41 -5.43 -15.17
CA PHE A 92 7.56 -4.53 -15.34
C PHE A 92 8.80 -5.24 -15.89
N LYS A 93 9.08 -6.47 -15.44
CA LYS A 93 10.16 -7.29 -16.02
C LYS A 93 9.97 -7.52 -17.52
N ARG A 94 8.77 -7.91 -17.94
CA ARG A 94 8.45 -8.10 -19.38
C ARG A 94 8.63 -6.83 -20.20
N VAL A 95 8.20 -5.68 -19.67
CA VAL A 95 8.38 -4.38 -20.33
C VAL A 95 9.86 -4.03 -20.47
N ALA A 96 10.65 -4.23 -19.41
CA ALA A 96 12.09 -3.98 -19.43
C ALA A 96 12.83 -4.90 -20.42
N GLU A 97 12.47 -6.18 -20.46
CA GLU A 97 13.01 -7.15 -21.42
C GLU A 97 12.68 -6.77 -22.86
N ALA A 98 11.43 -6.35 -23.13
CA ALA A 98 11.01 -5.91 -24.46
C ALA A 98 11.73 -4.63 -24.89
N GLN A 99 11.91 -3.66 -23.99
CA GLN A 99 12.70 -2.44 -24.26
C GLN A 99 14.17 -2.78 -24.56
N LYS A 100 14.78 -3.65 -23.77
CA LYS A 100 16.16 -4.11 -23.99
C LYS A 100 16.29 -4.81 -25.35
N LYS A 101 15.34 -5.65 -25.74
CA LYS A 101 15.33 -6.31 -27.06
C LYS A 101 15.24 -5.29 -28.20
N LYS A 102 14.37 -4.29 -28.09
CA LYS A 102 14.26 -3.20 -29.09
C LYS A 102 15.57 -2.40 -29.19
N GLN A 103 16.19 -2.09 -28.06
CA GLN A 103 17.47 -1.38 -28.04
C GLN A 103 18.58 -2.18 -28.72
N LEU A 104 18.69 -3.48 -28.43
CA LEU A 104 19.66 -4.36 -29.07
C LEU A 104 19.42 -4.48 -30.59
N GLN A 105 18.17 -4.59 -31.02
CA GLN A 105 17.82 -4.59 -32.44
C GLN A 105 18.17 -3.27 -33.11
N ALA A 106 17.90 -2.13 -32.47
CA ALA A 106 18.28 -0.81 -32.97
C ALA A 106 19.81 -0.67 -33.08
N SER A 107 20.59 -1.19 -32.13
CA SER A 107 22.05 -1.20 -32.22
C SER A 107 22.59 -2.18 -33.26
N ALA A 108 21.90 -3.30 -33.50
CA ALA A 108 22.30 -4.30 -34.51
C ALA A 108 22.02 -3.83 -35.94
N ASN A 109 20.94 -3.07 -36.14
CA ASN A 109 20.62 -2.42 -37.42
C ASN A 109 21.42 -1.13 -37.67
N ARG A 110 22.29 -0.73 -36.74
CA ARG A 110 23.26 0.34 -37.01
C ARG A 110 24.26 -0.25 -38.00
N SER A 111 24.32 0.29 -39.22
CA SER A 111 25.35 -0.10 -40.18
C SER A 111 26.70 0.11 -39.51
N PHE A 112 27.38 -1.00 -39.16
CA PHE A 112 28.76 -0.95 -38.74
C PHE A 112 29.56 -0.60 -40.00
N SER A 113 29.61 0.67 -40.35
CA SER A 113 30.43 1.16 -41.45
C SER A 113 31.87 1.10 -40.97
N TYR A 114 32.56 0.00 -41.27
CA TYR A 114 34.03 -0.04 -41.23
C TYR A 114 34.67 0.99 -42.19
N PHE A 115 33.86 1.57 -43.07
CA PHE A 115 34.21 2.68 -43.94
C PHE A 115 33.59 3.97 -43.41
N GLU A 116 34.10 4.50 -42.28
CA GLU A 116 34.01 5.95 -42.09
C GLU A 116 34.88 6.60 -43.18
N ARG A 117 34.29 7.60 -43.85
CA ARG A 117 34.83 8.30 -45.00
C ARG A 117 36.19 8.93 -44.66
N SER A 118 37.10 8.81 -45.62
CA SER A 118 38.35 9.55 -45.77
C SER A 118 38.20 11.04 -45.50
#